data_AF-A0A4P5Y5H6-F1
#
_entry.id   AF-A0A4P5Y5H6-F1
#
_cell.length_a   1.000
_cell.length_b   1.000
_cell.length_c   1.000
_cell.angle_alpha   90.00
_cell.angle_beta   90.00
_cell.angle_gamma   90.00
#
_symmetry.space_group_name_H-M   'P 1'
#
loop_
_entity.id
_entity.type
_entity.pdbx_description
1 polymer ?
#
loop_
_entity_poly.entity_id
_entity_poly.type
_entity_poly.pdbx_seq_one_letter_code
_entity_poly.pdbx_strand_id
1 'polypeptide(L)'
;MVSDNEALRLRRLVFYAKDIDQINAALLAFVKKSNAQSVVVIDQEGHMVARQGFRQAGSDPSTLAALVAGSFASTRQVAKQLGESDFRVMSHQGPQQSIHITLLGTRTLQVAVFSSQIKPGMIQVLCGELAKQLEALLDSAANRAPSVDDPSTKLGDKFTSEMKNQLDNLFGDL
;
A
#
# COMPACT_ATOMS: atom_id res chain seq x y z
N MET A 1 4.69 6.30 28.24
CA MET A 1 4.02 5.09 27.73
C MET A 1 3.09 5.54 26.63
N VAL A 2 3.35 5.12 25.39
CA VAL A 2 2.42 5.33 24.26
C VAL A 2 1.18 4.47 24.54
N SER A 3 -0.02 5.03 24.40
CA SER A 3 -1.25 4.28 24.64
C SER A 3 -1.38 3.14 23.61
N ASP A 4 -1.99 2.01 23.96
CA ASP A 4 -2.14 0.86 23.04
C ASP A 4 -2.85 1.27 21.73
N ASN A 5 -3.75 2.25 21.79
CA ASN A 5 -4.43 2.81 20.61
C ASN A 5 -3.48 3.63 19.71
N GLU A 6 -2.54 4.35 20.32
CA GLU A 6 -1.52 5.11 19.61
C GLU A 6 -0.46 4.17 19.00
N ALA A 7 -0.11 3.08 19.71
CA ALA A 7 0.73 2.01 19.16
C ALA A 7 0.05 1.24 18.01
N LEU A 8 -1.27 1.02 18.08
CA LEU A 8 -2.05 0.40 16.99
C LEU A 8 -2.16 1.32 15.77
N ARG A 9 -2.31 2.63 15.97
CA ARG A 9 -2.26 3.64 14.89
C ARG A 9 -0.86 3.80 14.29
N LEU A 10 0.20 3.66 15.07
CA LEU A 10 1.57 3.60 14.55
C LEU A 10 1.82 2.31 13.75
N ARG A 11 1.11 1.22 14.07
CA ARG A 11 1.21 -0.07 13.36
C ARG A 11 0.35 -0.15 12.09
N ARG A 12 -0.76 0.58 12.00
CA ARG A 12 -1.60 0.68 10.80
C ARG A 12 -1.60 2.11 10.28
N LEU A 13 -1.06 2.32 9.07
CA LEU A 13 -1.34 3.56 8.35
C LEU A 13 -2.86 3.71 8.19
N VAL A 14 -3.42 4.73 8.85
CA VAL A 14 -4.81 5.12 8.68
C VAL A 14 -4.85 6.18 7.59
N PHE A 15 -5.51 5.87 6.49
CA PHE A 15 -5.72 6.82 5.40
C PHE A 15 -7.09 7.48 5.54
N TYR A 16 -7.12 8.81 5.47
CA TYR A 16 -8.37 9.52 5.29
C TYR A 16 -8.77 9.51 3.82
N ALA A 17 -10.05 9.76 3.53
CA ALA A 17 -10.56 9.80 2.16
C ALA A 17 -9.72 10.69 1.24
N LYS A 18 -9.32 11.87 1.72
CA LYS A 18 -8.46 12.81 0.99
C LYS A 18 -7.09 12.23 0.64
N ASP A 19 -6.49 11.45 1.54
CA ASP A 19 -5.18 10.84 1.29
C ASP A 19 -5.30 9.77 0.20
N ILE A 20 -6.37 8.96 0.24
CA ILE A 20 -6.68 7.98 -0.80
C ILE A 20 -6.93 8.65 -2.16
N ASP A 21 -7.63 9.78 -2.19
CA ASP A 21 -7.87 10.54 -3.43
C ASP A 21 -6.55 11.03 -4.05
N GLN A 22 -5.64 11.56 -3.22
CA GLN A 22 -4.31 12.01 -3.68
C GLN A 22 -3.46 10.85 -4.19
N ILE A 23 -3.46 9.72 -3.49
CA ILE A 23 -2.78 8.50 -3.93
C ILE A 23 -3.36 8.05 -5.28
N ASN A 24 -4.68 7.95 -5.40
CA ASN A 24 -5.34 7.55 -6.65
C ASN A 24 -5.01 8.48 -7.82
N ALA A 25 -4.96 9.80 -7.58
CA ALA A 25 -4.57 10.77 -8.60
C ALA A 25 -3.13 10.56 -9.08
N ALA A 26 -2.18 10.33 -8.17
CA ALA A 26 -0.79 10.04 -8.50
C ALA A 26 -0.65 8.73 -9.30
N LEU A 27 -1.34 7.67 -8.86
CA LEU A 27 -1.36 6.38 -9.57
C LEU A 27 -1.96 6.50 -10.98
N LEU A 28 -3.03 7.28 -11.14
CA LEU A 28 -3.67 7.49 -12.44
C LEU A 28 -2.77 8.27 -13.39
N ALA A 29 -2.09 9.31 -12.89
CA ALA A 29 -1.10 10.07 -13.66
C ALA A 29 0.06 9.16 -14.11
N PHE A 30 0.54 8.29 -13.23
CA PHE A 30 1.56 7.29 -13.58
C PHE A 30 1.11 6.33 -14.68
N VAL A 31 -0.09 5.75 -14.58
CA VAL A 31 -0.62 4.84 -15.61
C VAL A 31 -0.67 5.52 -16.97
N LYS A 32 -1.16 6.77 -17.02
CA LYS A 32 -1.20 7.56 -18.26
C LYS A 32 0.19 7.87 -18.82
N LYS A 33 1.15 8.21 -17.96
CA LYS A 33 2.51 8.59 -18.37
C LYS A 33 3.37 7.39 -18.81
N SER A 34 3.16 6.23 -18.17
CA SER A 34 4.00 5.04 -18.36
C SER A 34 3.45 4.04 -19.38
N ASN A 35 2.17 4.15 -19.75
CA ASN A 35 1.43 3.08 -20.44
C ASN A 35 1.48 1.73 -19.67
N ALA A 36 1.74 1.76 -18.36
CA ALA A 36 1.59 0.58 -17.53
C ALA A 36 0.13 0.11 -17.58
N GLN A 37 -0.08 -1.20 -17.55
CA GLN A 37 -1.43 -1.75 -17.54
C GLN A 37 -2.13 -1.42 -16.22
N SER A 38 -1.42 -1.60 -15.11
CA SER A 38 -1.92 -1.21 -13.80
C SER A 38 -0.78 -0.88 -12.84
N VAL A 39 -1.13 -0.13 -11.80
CA VAL A 39 -0.28 0.11 -10.63
C VAL A 39 -1.10 -0.09 -9.36
N VAL A 40 -0.48 -0.66 -8.34
CA VAL A 40 -1.11 -0.96 -7.07
C VAL A 40 -0.18 -0.54 -5.94
N VAL A 41 -0.76 0.00 -4.87
CA VAL A 41 -0.08 0.21 -3.60
C VAL A 41 -0.65 -0.79 -2.60
N ILE A 42 0.24 -1.58 -1.98
CA ILE A 42 -0.11 -2.59 -1.00
C ILE A 42 0.73 -2.41 0.27
N ASP A 43 0.24 -2.86 1.42
CA ASP A 43 1.09 -3.05 2.60
C ASP A 43 1.90 -4.37 2.49
N GLN A 44 2.83 -4.57 3.41
CA GLN A 44 3.66 -5.77 3.49
C GLN A 44 2.87 -7.04 3.83
N GLU A 45 1.63 -6.91 4.32
CA GLU A 45 0.71 -8.02 4.59
C GLU A 45 -0.11 -8.40 3.33
N GLY A 46 -0.01 -7.62 2.25
CA GLY A 46 -0.72 -7.85 1.00
C GLY A 46 -2.11 -7.22 0.95
N HIS A 47 -2.45 -6.33 1.89
CA HIS A 47 -3.69 -5.55 1.79
C HIS A 47 -3.52 -4.43 0.77
N MET A 48 -4.54 -4.23 -0.06
CA MET A 48 -4.54 -3.20 -1.07
C MET A 48 -4.94 -1.85 -0.48
N VAL A 49 -4.08 -0.85 -0.67
CA VAL A 49 -4.36 0.55 -0.29
C VAL A 49 -5.06 1.28 -1.43
N ALA A 50 -4.50 1.19 -2.63
CA ALA A 50 -5.02 1.88 -3.81
C ALA A 50 -4.58 1.16 -5.09
N ARG A 51 -5.33 1.38 -6.17
CA ARG A 51 -5.05 0.79 -7.48
C ARG A 51 -5.56 1.68 -8.60
N GLN A 52 -4.81 1.75 -9.69
CA GLN A 52 -5.25 2.33 -10.96
C GLN A 52 -4.86 1.46 -12.15
N GLY A 53 -5.56 1.66 -13.28
CA GLY A 53 -5.38 0.91 -14.52
C GLY A 53 -6.15 -0.41 -14.57
N PHE A 54 -6.08 -1.08 -15.73
CA PHE A 54 -6.87 -2.26 -16.05
C PHE A 54 -6.02 -3.52 -15.93
N ARG A 55 -6.66 -4.63 -15.57
CA ARG A 55 -6.06 -5.96 -15.72
C ARG A 55 -6.96 -6.82 -16.60
N GLN A 56 -6.39 -7.88 -17.17
CA GLN A 56 -7.14 -8.86 -17.94
C GLN A 56 -8.31 -9.42 -17.13
N ALA A 57 -9.41 -9.72 -17.83
CA ALA A 57 -10.59 -10.34 -17.26
C ALA A 57 -10.20 -11.63 -16.51
N GLY A 58 -10.65 -11.77 -15.26
CA GLY A 58 -10.40 -12.96 -14.45
C GLY A 58 -9.23 -12.87 -13.46
N SER A 59 -8.40 -11.81 -13.48
CA SER A 59 -7.37 -11.65 -12.46
C SER A 59 -7.92 -10.91 -11.23
N ASP A 60 -7.96 -11.58 -10.07
CA ASP A 60 -8.27 -10.93 -8.80
C ASP A 60 -7.08 -10.04 -8.36
N PRO A 61 -7.31 -8.74 -8.14
CA PRO A 61 -6.27 -7.82 -7.69
C PRO A 61 -5.64 -8.20 -6.36
N SER A 62 -6.42 -8.80 -5.47
CA SER A 62 -6.03 -9.21 -4.11
C SER A 62 -5.07 -10.39 -4.16
N THR A 63 -5.28 -11.32 -5.09
CA THR A 63 -4.37 -12.44 -5.35
C THR A 63 -2.97 -11.96 -5.71
N LEU A 64 -2.84 -10.94 -6.59
CA LEU A 64 -1.52 -10.38 -6.91
C LEU A 64 -0.88 -9.74 -5.67
N ALA A 65 -1.66 -9.01 -4.87
CA ALA A 65 -1.15 -8.36 -3.66
C ALA A 65 -0.57 -9.38 -2.67
N ALA A 66 -1.30 -10.46 -2.41
CA ALA A 66 -0.84 -11.55 -1.54
C ALA A 66 0.43 -12.24 -2.08
N LEU A 67 0.48 -12.54 -3.38
CA LEU A 67 1.65 -13.15 -4.02
C LEU A 67 2.88 -12.24 -3.96
N VAL A 68 2.71 -10.94 -4.23
CA VAL A 68 3.80 -9.96 -4.17
C VAL A 68 4.28 -9.79 -2.73
N ALA A 69 3.39 -9.68 -1.75
CA ALA A 69 3.74 -9.60 -0.33
C ALA A 69 4.55 -10.82 0.12
N GLY A 70 4.10 -12.03 -0.23
CA GLY A 70 4.82 -13.27 0.05
C GLY A 70 6.20 -13.32 -0.61
N SER A 71 6.28 -12.99 -1.90
CA SER A 71 7.56 -12.91 -2.64
C SER A 71 8.51 -11.87 -2.05
N PHE A 72 8.01 -10.70 -1.66
CA PHE A 72 8.79 -9.66 -0.98
C PHE A 72 9.31 -10.15 0.38
N ALA A 73 8.48 -10.82 1.18
CA ALA A 73 8.90 -11.39 2.46
C ALA A 73 10.04 -12.41 2.31
N SER A 74 9.99 -13.25 1.27
CA SER A 74 11.08 -14.19 0.97
C SER A 74 12.35 -13.48 0.50
N THR A 75 12.25 -12.55 -0.45
CA THR A 75 13.42 -11.81 -0.97
C THR A 75 14.05 -10.89 0.08
N ARG A 76 13.28 -10.42 1.05
CA ARG A 76 13.79 -9.72 2.24
C ARG A 76 14.73 -10.60 3.07
N GLN A 77 14.46 -11.90 3.19
CA GLN A 77 15.39 -12.81 3.87
C GLN A 77 16.68 -12.97 3.08
N VAL A 78 16.60 -12.99 1.73
CA VAL A 78 17.78 -13.00 0.87
C VAL A 78 18.61 -11.73 1.07
N ALA A 79 17.99 -10.55 1.12
CA ALA A 79 18.68 -9.29 1.40
C ALA A 79 19.48 -9.37 2.72
N LYS A 80 18.84 -9.87 3.79
CA LYS A 80 19.50 -10.06 5.09
C LYS A 80 20.69 -11.01 5.03
N GLN A 81 20.60 -12.10 4.27
CA GLN A 81 21.73 -13.02 4.08
C GLN A 81 22.91 -12.35 3.38
N LEU A 82 22.67 -11.32 2.57
CA LEU A 82 23.70 -10.52 1.91
C LEU A 82 24.19 -9.32 2.76
N GLY A 83 23.68 -9.15 3.99
CA GLY A 83 24.01 -8.01 4.85
C GLY A 83 23.23 -6.73 4.55
N GLU A 84 22.22 -6.80 3.68
CA GLU A 84 21.33 -5.69 3.34
C GLU A 84 20.07 -5.69 4.21
N SER A 85 19.48 -4.52 4.46
CA SER A 85 18.21 -4.45 5.19
C SER A 85 17.05 -4.95 4.33
N ASP A 86 16.95 -4.46 3.10
CA ASP A 86 15.86 -4.72 2.15
C ASP A 86 16.31 -4.42 0.72
N PHE A 87 15.87 -5.21 -0.26
CA PHE A 87 15.91 -4.80 -1.67
C PHE A 87 14.82 -3.76 -1.92
N ARG A 88 15.22 -2.50 -2.15
CA ARG A 88 14.25 -1.42 -2.37
C ARG A 88 13.54 -1.48 -3.72
N VAL A 89 14.18 -2.08 -4.72
CA VAL A 89 13.66 -2.17 -6.09
C VAL A 89 13.86 -3.59 -6.59
N MET A 90 12.80 -4.18 -7.14
CA MET A 90 12.83 -5.52 -7.73
C MET A 90 12.07 -5.49 -9.06
N SER A 91 12.48 -6.33 -10.00
CA SER A 91 11.78 -6.45 -11.29
C SER A 91 11.79 -7.91 -11.73
N HIS A 92 10.63 -8.36 -12.22
CA HIS A 92 10.51 -9.67 -12.84
C HIS A 92 10.02 -9.47 -14.27
N GLN A 93 10.80 -9.95 -15.23
CA GLN A 93 10.52 -9.80 -16.65
C GLN A 93 9.97 -11.11 -17.21
N GLY A 94 8.74 -11.07 -17.71
CA GLY A 94 8.15 -12.17 -18.48
C GLY A 94 8.15 -11.87 -19.98
N PRO A 95 7.79 -12.86 -20.82
CA PRO A 95 7.73 -12.69 -22.26
C PRO A 95 6.63 -11.73 -22.73
N GLN A 96 5.53 -11.63 -21.98
CA GLN A 96 4.39 -10.76 -22.31
C GLN A 96 4.18 -9.65 -21.28
N GLN A 97 4.29 -10.00 -20.01
CA GLN A 97 4.06 -9.10 -18.89
C GLN A 97 5.28 -9.08 -17.99
N SER A 98 5.53 -7.92 -17.42
CA SER A 98 6.60 -7.69 -16.45
C SER A 98 6.03 -6.95 -15.25
N ILE A 99 6.68 -7.13 -14.10
CA ILE A 99 6.33 -6.43 -12.86
C ILE A 99 7.54 -5.68 -12.32
N HIS A 100 7.29 -4.46 -11.83
CA HIS A 100 8.27 -3.64 -11.12
C HIS A 100 7.74 -3.34 -9.72
N ILE A 101 8.53 -3.67 -8.70
CA ILE A 101 8.15 -3.54 -7.30
C ILE A 101 9.11 -2.55 -6.64
N THR A 102 8.57 -1.57 -5.93
CA THR A 102 9.34 -0.57 -5.19
C THR A 102 8.87 -0.54 -3.74
N LEU A 103 9.80 -0.72 -2.80
CA LEU A 103 9.56 -0.51 -1.38
C LEU A 103 9.51 0.99 -1.07
N LEU A 104 8.38 1.42 -0.53
CA LEU A 104 8.12 2.76 -0.01
C LEU A 104 8.26 2.73 1.50
N GLY A 105 9.17 3.54 2.04
CA GLY A 105 9.52 3.47 3.46
C GLY A 105 9.99 2.07 3.87
N THR A 106 9.27 1.42 4.79
CA THR A 106 9.65 0.10 5.35
C THR A 106 8.57 -0.98 5.22
N ARG A 107 7.34 -0.62 4.86
CA ARG A 107 6.17 -1.52 4.95
C ARG A 107 5.18 -1.43 3.78
N THR A 108 5.41 -0.56 2.81
CA THR A 108 4.47 -0.34 1.70
C THR A 108 5.16 -0.64 0.39
N LEU A 109 4.47 -1.32 -0.53
CA LEU A 109 4.99 -1.67 -1.84
C LEU A 109 4.17 -0.99 -2.92
N GLN A 110 4.85 -0.33 -3.84
CA GLN A 110 4.32 0.06 -5.15
C GLN A 110 4.59 -1.08 -6.13
N VAL A 111 3.57 -1.53 -6.86
CA VAL A 111 3.65 -2.62 -7.83
C VAL A 111 3.10 -2.13 -9.17
N ALA A 112 3.96 -2.00 -10.17
CA ALA A 112 3.56 -1.70 -11.54
C ALA A 112 3.57 -2.98 -12.39
N VAL A 113 2.48 -3.21 -13.14
CA VAL A 113 2.35 -4.29 -14.12
C VAL A 113 2.30 -3.68 -15.51
N PHE A 114 3.14 -4.16 -16.42
CA PHE A 114 3.32 -3.55 -17.74
C PHE A 114 3.66 -4.59 -18.81
N SER A 115 3.27 -4.27 -20.05
CA SER A 115 3.65 -5.07 -21.23
C SER A 115 5.17 -5.09 -21.38
N SER A 116 5.75 -6.25 -21.68
CA SER A 116 7.19 -6.40 -21.91
C SER A 116 7.72 -5.65 -23.15
N GLN A 117 6.84 -4.99 -23.91
CA GLN A 117 7.22 -4.02 -24.94
C GLN A 117 7.73 -2.68 -24.36
N ILE A 118 7.38 -2.37 -23.12
CA ILE A 118 7.88 -1.18 -22.40
C ILE A 118 9.31 -1.45 -21.94
N LYS A 119 10.21 -0.50 -22.25
CA LYS A 119 11.63 -0.60 -21.88
C LYS A 119 11.80 -0.58 -20.35
N PRO A 120 12.54 -1.52 -19.75
CA PRO A 120 12.76 -1.58 -18.31
C PRO A 120 13.33 -0.28 -17.70
N GLY A 121 14.25 0.40 -18.39
CA GLY A 121 14.80 1.67 -17.90
C GLY A 121 13.76 2.79 -17.81
N MET A 122 12.81 2.84 -18.75
CA MET A 122 11.73 3.84 -18.73
C MET A 122 10.78 3.61 -17.57
N ILE A 123 10.36 2.35 -17.35
CA ILE A 123 9.45 2.05 -16.24
C ILE A 123 10.13 2.27 -14.89
N GLN A 124 11.43 1.97 -14.78
CA GLN A 124 12.20 2.20 -13.56
C GLN A 124 12.25 3.69 -13.18
N VAL A 125 12.51 4.59 -14.15
CA VAL A 125 12.49 6.04 -13.91
C VAL A 125 11.13 6.50 -13.44
N LEU A 126 10.05 6.12 -14.14
CA LEU A 126 8.70 6.54 -13.81
C LEU A 126 8.20 5.96 -12.47
N CYS A 127 8.59 4.72 -12.15
CA CYS A 127 8.29 4.11 -10.85
C CYS A 127 9.03 4.82 -9.72
N GLY A 128 10.27 5.28 -9.96
CA GLY A 128 11.03 6.06 -8.99
C GLY A 128 10.44 7.45 -8.74
N GLU A 129 9.92 8.10 -9.79
CA GLU A 129 9.19 9.37 -9.64
C GLU A 129 7.89 9.19 -8.83
N LEU A 130 7.11 8.16 -9.16
CA LEU A 130 5.89 7.84 -8.43
C LEU A 130 6.19 7.48 -6.97
N ALA A 131 7.25 6.70 -6.72
CA ALA A 131 7.66 6.32 -5.37
C ALA A 131 7.92 7.53 -4.48
N LYS A 132 8.65 8.55 -4.98
CA LYS A 132 8.89 9.80 -4.24
C LYS A 132 7.59 10.55 -3.91
N GLN A 133 6.66 10.60 -4.87
CA GLN A 133 5.36 11.25 -4.64
C GLN A 133 4.54 10.49 -3.59
N LEU A 134 4.51 9.16 -3.68
CA LEU A 134 3.79 8.33 -2.74
C LEU A 134 4.43 8.36 -1.35
N GLU A 135 5.75 8.36 -1.22
CA GLU A 135 6.43 8.51 0.09
C GLU A 135 6.06 9.84 0.76
N ALA A 136 6.01 10.95 0.01
CA ALA A 136 5.59 12.23 0.56
C ALA A 136 4.12 12.24 1.06
N LEU A 137 3.22 11.59 0.33
CA LEU A 137 1.82 11.39 0.76
C LEU A 137 1.75 10.44 1.97
N LEU A 138 2.57 9.39 1.94
CA LEU A 138 2.96 8.46 2.99
C LEU A 138 3.13 9.15 4.34
N ASP A 139 4.19 9.95 4.35
CA ASP A 139 4.69 10.67 5.51
C ASP A 139 3.71 11.76 5.96
N SER A 140 3.02 12.40 5.02
CA SER A 140 2.00 13.41 5.34
C SER A 140 0.78 12.80 6.04
N ALA A 141 0.40 11.58 5.68
CA ALA A 141 -0.67 10.85 6.35
C ALA A 141 -0.22 10.35 7.74
N ALA A 142 1.00 9.82 7.84
CA ALA A 142 1.55 9.28 9.10
C ALA A 142 1.81 10.35 10.17
N ASN A 143 2.28 11.54 9.78
CA ASN A 143 2.63 12.63 10.70
C ASN A 143 1.45 13.53 11.08
N ARG A 144 0.23 13.25 10.58
CA ARG A 144 -0.95 14.02 10.91
C ARG A 144 -1.40 13.67 12.33
N ALA A 145 -1.05 14.51 13.30
CA ALA A 145 -1.60 14.41 14.65
C ALA A 145 -3.14 14.46 14.57
N PRO A 146 -3.86 13.67 15.38
CA PRO A 146 -5.31 13.73 15.42
C PRO A 146 -5.72 15.15 15.84
N SER A 147 -6.19 15.96 14.89
CA SER A 147 -6.78 17.25 15.23
C SER A 147 -8.04 16.97 16.03
N VAL A 148 -8.21 17.64 17.17
CA VAL A 148 -9.35 17.49 18.10
C VAL A 148 -10.71 17.76 17.41
N ASP A 149 -10.68 18.43 16.26
CA ASP A 149 -11.84 18.72 15.41
C ASP A 149 -12.04 17.76 14.22
N ASP A 150 -11.28 16.66 14.14
CA ASP A 150 -11.48 15.66 13.10
C ASP A 150 -12.77 14.86 13.37
N PRO A 151 -13.75 14.85 12.45
CA PRO A 151 -14.97 14.04 12.61
C PRO A 151 -14.67 12.54 12.82
N SER A 152 -13.50 12.04 12.42
CA SER A 152 -13.07 10.65 12.67
C SER A 152 -12.78 10.34 14.15
N THR A 153 -12.40 11.33 14.96
CA THR A 153 -12.16 11.12 16.40
C THR A 153 -13.49 10.98 17.14
N LYS A 154 -14.46 11.83 16.79
CA LYS A 154 -15.86 11.70 17.24
C LYS A 154 -16.51 10.41 16.72
N LEU A 155 -16.12 9.96 15.52
CA LEU A 155 -16.54 8.68 14.95
C LEU A 155 -15.95 7.51 15.74
N GLY A 156 -14.67 7.56 16.14
CA GLY A 156 -14.01 6.54 16.94
C GLY A 156 -14.67 6.32 18.31
N ASP A 157 -15.02 7.39 19.01
CA ASP A 157 -15.69 7.29 20.31
C ASP A 157 -17.11 6.71 20.16
N LYS A 158 -17.86 7.15 19.14
CA LYS A 158 -19.18 6.58 18.82
C LYS A 158 -19.10 5.12 18.38
N PHE A 159 -18.17 4.77 17.48
CA PHE A 159 -17.93 3.39 17.05
C PHE A 159 -17.54 2.48 18.21
N THR A 160 -16.71 2.95 19.14
CA THR A 160 -16.31 2.17 20.31
C THR A 160 -17.50 1.88 21.21
N SER A 161 -18.38 2.88 21.41
CA SER A 161 -19.61 2.69 22.18
C SER A 161 -20.62 1.75 21.51
N GLU A 162 -20.81 1.86 20.19
CA GLU A 162 -21.71 0.99 19.43
C GLU A 162 -21.19 -0.44 19.32
N MET A 163 -19.89 -0.63 19.09
CA MET A 163 -19.27 -1.97 19.06
C MET A 163 -19.34 -2.66 20.41
N LYS A 164 -19.15 -1.92 21.52
CA LYS A 164 -19.28 -2.49 22.86
C LYS A 164 -20.70 -3.04 23.08
N ASN A 165 -21.71 -2.26 22.73
CA ASN A 165 -23.10 -2.69 22.85
C ASN A 165 -23.43 -3.89 21.94
N GLN A 166 -22.87 -3.95 20.73
CA GLN A 166 -23.05 -5.12 19.85
C GLN A 166 -22.32 -6.37 20.36
N LEU A 167 -21.11 -6.23 20.89
CA LEU A 167 -20.36 -7.34 21.48
C LEU A 167 -21.08 -7.89 22.71
N ASP A 168 -21.56 -7.03 23.59
CA ASP A 168 -22.35 -7.42 24.76
C ASP A 168 -23.65 -8.14 24.34
N ASN A 169 -24.29 -7.74 23.24
CA ASN A 169 -25.47 -8.46 22.70
C ASN A 169 -25.15 -9.81 22.06
N LEU A 170 -23.94 -10.01 21.53
CA LEU A 170 -23.52 -11.25 20.87
C LEU A 170 -22.94 -12.28 21.84
N PHE A 171 -22.36 -11.82 22.95
CA PHE A 171 -21.59 -12.66 23.88
C PHE A 171 -22.01 -12.52 25.35
N GLY A 172 -22.97 -11.64 25.69
CA GLY A 172 -23.35 -11.34 27.07
C GLY A 172 -24.14 -12.43 27.79
N ASP A 173 -24.64 -13.43 27.07
CA ASP A 173 -25.38 -14.58 27.62
C ASP A 173 -24.56 -15.90 27.65
N LEU A 174 -23.23 -15.83 27.45
CA LEU A 174 -22.31 -16.96 27.65
C LEU A 174 -21.69 -16.93 29.06
#